data_AF-A0AAJ8B9Q1-F1
#
_entry.id   AF-A0AAJ8B9Q1-F1
#
_cell.length_a   1.000
_cell.length_b   1.000
_cell.length_c   1.000
_cell.angle_alpha   90.00
_cell.angle_beta   90.00
_cell.angle_gamma   90.00
#
_symmetry.space_group_name_H-M   'P 1'
#
loop_
_entity.id
_entity.type
_entity.pdbx_description
1 polymer ?
#
loop_
_entity_poly.entity_id
_entity_poly.type
_entity_poly.pdbx_seq_one_letter_code
_entity_poly.pdbx_strand_id
1 'polypeptide(L)'
;MRNLKLLKSLRSSELQGPGSPQFFSVRADTGSLLVASQYSITEYDPRTGQVVSEASLTADGFLPEDGSGVVVGLQDLAELESACLATAGGDVVLFNLNTCQLECVGSVDSGLTSMSWSPDEELVILTTGQETIIMMTKDFEPITEVGIHQDDFR
;
A
#
# COMPACT_ATOMS: atom_id res chain seq x y z
N MET A 1 27.01 -14.71 -5.64
CA MET A 1 25.93 -15.66 -5.34
C MET A 1 25.69 -16.56 -6.55
N ARG A 2 26.13 -17.84 -6.53
CA ARG A 2 26.21 -18.71 -7.74
C ARG A 2 25.28 -19.95 -7.74
N ASN A 3 24.37 -20.08 -6.77
CA ASN A 3 23.54 -21.28 -6.59
C ASN A 3 22.04 -20.99 -6.32
N LEU A 4 21.49 -19.87 -6.81
CA LEU A 4 20.05 -19.63 -6.75
C LEU A 4 19.37 -20.37 -7.91
N LYS A 5 18.41 -21.25 -7.61
CA LYS A 5 17.53 -21.88 -8.59
C LYS A 5 16.11 -21.39 -8.36
N LEU A 6 15.45 -20.91 -9.42
CA LEU A 6 14.04 -20.55 -9.39
C LEU A 6 13.22 -21.81 -9.10
N LEU A 7 12.66 -21.90 -7.90
CA LEU A 7 11.88 -23.07 -7.47
C LEU A 7 10.48 -23.09 -8.08
N LYS A 8 9.87 -21.91 -8.23
CA LYS A 8 8.48 -21.79 -8.71
C LYS A 8 8.31 -20.47 -9.46
N SER A 9 7.65 -20.53 -10.61
CA SER A 9 7.24 -19.37 -11.39
C SER A 9 5.78 -19.56 -11.74
N LEU A 10 4.95 -18.60 -11.33
CA LEU A 10 3.56 -18.51 -11.75
C LEU A 10 3.50 -17.36 -12.77
N ARG A 11 2.78 -17.57 -13.87
CA ARG A 11 2.49 -16.51 -14.84
C ARG A 11 0.99 -16.44 -14.97
N SER A 12 0.46 -15.24 -14.79
CA SER A 12 -0.90 -14.92 -15.15
C SER A 12 -0.86 -13.91 -16.29
N SER A 13 -1.63 -14.18 -17.34
CA SER A 13 -1.68 -13.35 -18.55
C SER A 13 -2.70 -12.20 -18.45
N GLU A 14 -3.64 -12.27 -17.51
CA GLU A 14 -4.69 -11.26 -17.36
C GLU A 14 -5.01 -11.06 -15.88
N LEU A 15 -4.44 -10.02 -15.29
CA LEU A 15 -4.95 -9.46 -14.04
C LEU A 15 -6.15 -8.58 -14.45
N GLN A 16 -7.36 -9.12 -14.33
CA GLN A 16 -8.59 -8.38 -14.61
C GLN A 16 -8.89 -7.46 -13.42
N GLY A 17 -8.20 -6.31 -13.38
CA GLY A 17 -8.47 -5.23 -12.43
C GLY A 17 -8.70 -3.91 -13.18
N PRO A 18 -9.46 -2.96 -12.61
CA PRO A 18 -9.64 -1.66 -13.22
C PRO A 18 -8.32 -0.87 -13.19
N GLY A 19 -7.91 -0.34 -14.35
CA GLY A 19 -6.74 0.52 -14.49
C GLY A 19 -5.40 -0.19 -14.61
N SER A 20 -4.32 0.56 -14.39
CA SER A 20 -2.95 0.04 -14.40
C SER A 20 -2.46 -0.23 -12.97
N PRO A 21 -1.82 -1.39 -12.71
CA PRO A 21 -1.23 -1.66 -11.40
C PRO A 21 -0.08 -0.69 -11.12
N GLN A 22 -0.12 -0.04 -9.97
CA GLN A 22 0.91 0.92 -9.53
C GLN A 22 1.80 0.31 -8.44
N PHE A 23 1.19 -0.40 -7.48
CA PHE A 23 1.89 -1.08 -6.40
C PHE A 23 1.36 -2.51 -6.24
N PHE A 24 2.20 -3.41 -5.75
CA PHE A 24 1.79 -4.75 -5.37
C PHE A 24 2.52 -5.20 -4.11
N SER A 25 1.85 -6.05 -3.33
CA SER A 25 2.42 -6.74 -2.17
C SER A 25 2.05 -8.22 -2.24
N VAL A 26 2.89 -9.10 -1.71
CA VAL A 26 2.59 -10.53 -1.62
C VAL A 26 2.14 -10.82 -0.20
N ARG A 27 0.97 -11.41 -0.06
CA ARG A 27 0.48 -11.90 1.22
C ARG A 27 1.28 -13.12 1.64
N ALA A 28 1.97 -13.05 2.79
CA ALA A 28 2.88 -14.11 3.21
C ALA A 28 2.15 -15.39 3.66
N ASP A 29 0.92 -15.23 4.15
CA ASP A 29 0.07 -16.29 4.71
C ASP A 29 -0.54 -17.21 3.63
N THR A 30 -1.11 -16.62 2.58
CA THR A 30 -1.91 -17.25 1.53
C THR A 30 -1.07 -17.44 0.26
N GLY A 31 -0.12 -16.54 0.03
CA GLY A 31 0.60 -16.41 -1.24
C GLY A 31 -0.22 -15.71 -2.32
N SER A 32 -1.32 -15.05 -1.95
CA SER A 32 -2.07 -14.13 -2.82
C SER A 32 -1.27 -12.84 -3.07
N LEU A 33 -1.63 -12.14 -4.14
CA LEU A 33 -1.07 -10.86 -4.53
C LEU A 33 -2.06 -9.74 -4.26
N LEU A 34 -1.69 -8.78 -3.44
CA LEU A 34 -2.38 -7.51 -3.35
C LEU A 34 -1.87 -6.60 -4.44
N VAL A 35 -2.78 -5.96 -5.16
CA VAL A 35 -2.47 -5.06 -6.26
C VAL A 35 -3.30 -3.80 -6.05
N ALA A 36 -2.64 -2.65 -6.06
CA ALA A 36 -3.29 -1.35 -6.03
C ALA A 36 -3.13 -0.66 -7.38
N SER A 37 -4.23 -0.12 -7.89
CA SER A 37 -4.29 0.68 -9.11
C SER A 37 -4.76 2.11 -8.78
N GLN A 38 -4.87 2.96 -9.80
CA GLN A 38 -5.50 4.28 -9.65
C GLN A 38 -7.00 4.25 -9.34
N TYR A 39 -7.66 3.07 -9.33
CA TYR A 39 -9.10 2.95 -9.13
C TYR A 39 -9.49 2.05 -7.95
N SER A 40 -8.77 0.94 -7.74
CA SER A 40 -9.12 -0.05 -6.73
C SER A 40 -7.89 -0.72 -6.12
N ILE A 41 -8.13 -1.35 -4.99
CA ILE A 41 -7.24 -2.37 -4.43
C ILE A 41 -7.88 -3.74 -4.63
N THR A 42 -7.09 -4.70 -5.08
CA THR A 42 -7.55 -6.04 -5.42
C THR A 42 -6.61 -7.08 -4.83
N GLU A 43 -7.18 -8.09 -4.19
CA GLU A 43 -6.50 -9.32 -3.84
C GLU A 43 -6.69 -10.35 -4.95
N TYR A 44 -5.60 -10.86 -5.49
CA TYR A 44 -5.55 -11.82 -6.57
C TYR A 44 -4.85 -13.11 -6.12
N ASP A 45 -5.50 -14.26 -6.24
CA ASP A 45 -4.85 -15.54 -5.99
C ASP A 45 -4.21 -16.07 -7.30
N PRO A 46 -2.86 -16.10 -7.39
CA PRO A 46 -2.17 -16.56 -8.60
C PRO A 46 -2.26 -18.06 -8.83
N ARG A 47 -2.78 -18.86 -7.88
CA ARG A 47 -2.94 -20.31 -8.02
C ARG A 47 -4.25 -20.68 -8.70
N THR A 48 -5.33 -20.01 -8.31
CA THR A 48 -6.67 -20.19 -8.89
C THR A 48 -6.91 -19.26 -10.07
N GLY A 49 -6.16 -18.15 -10.13
CA GLY A 49 -6.30 -17.13 -11.15
C GLY A 49 -7.51 -16.22 -10.91
N GLN A 50 -8.05 -16.18 -9.70
CA GLN A 50 -9.25 -15.45 -9.34
C GLN A 50 -8.94 -14.25 -8.44
N VAL A 51 -9.80 -13.23 -8.55
CA VAL A 51 -9.84 -12.13 -7.58
C VAL A 51 -10.57 -12.64 -6.33
N VAL A 52 -9.89 -12.56 -5.19
CA VAL A 52 -10.41 -12.97 -3.88
C VAL A 52 -11.26 -11.87 -3.28
N SER A 53 -10.74 -10.64 -3.30
CA SER A 53 -11.33 -9.46 -2.67
C SER A 53 -11.01 -8.22 -3.50
N GLU A 54 -11.91 -7.23 -3.51
CA GLU A 54 -11.71 -5.96 -4.20
C GLU A 54 -12.43 -4.83 -3.45
N ALA A 55 -11.82 -3.65 -3.38
CA ALA A 55 -12.48 -2.41 -2.95
C ALA A 55 -12.08 -1.22 -3.83
N SER A 56 -13.07 -0.35 -4.08
CA SER A 56 -12.92 0.80 -4.99
C SER A 56 -12.43 2.05 -4.25
N LEU A 57 -11.19 2.44 -4.49
CA LEU A 57 -10.59 3.64 -3.91
C LEU A 57 -11.25 4.93 -4.42
N THR A 58 -11.77 4.93 -5.65
CA THR A 58 -12.47 6.09 -6.18
C THR A 58 -13.91 6.23 -5.69
N ALA A 59 -14.60 5.11 -5.49
CA ALA A 59 -15.99 5.14 -5.00
C ALA A 59 -16.06 5.63 -3.55
N ASP A 60 -15.07 5.27 -2.73
CA ASP A 60 -14.92 5.75 -1.36
C ASP A 60 -14.25 7.14 -1.26
N GLY A 61 -13.85 7.73 -2.40
CA GLY A 61 -13.33 9.10 -2.47
C GLY A 61 -11.86 9.28 -2.10
N PHE A 62 -11.11 8.19 -1.93
CA PHE A 62 -9.66 8.21 -1.64
C PHE A 62 -8.80 8.52 -2.86
N LEU A 63 -9.32 8.24 -4.05
CA LEU A 63 -8.68 8.58 -5.32
C LEU A 63 -9.68 9.31 -6.24
N PRO A 64 -9.21 10.20 -7.12
CA PRO A 64 -10.07 10.86 -8.09
C PRO A 64 -10.52 9.89 -9.20
N GLU A 65 -11.80 9.98 -9.58
CA GLU A 65 -12.41 9.16 -10.64
C GLU A 65 -11.83 9.41 -12.04
N ASP A 66 -11.11 10.53 -12.24
CA ASP A 66 -10.47 10.87 -13.51
C ASP A 66 -9.25 9.99 -13.84
N GLY A 67 -8.84 9.11 -12.93
CA GLY A 67 -7.69 8.23 -13.08
C GLY A 67 -6.33 8.89 -12.88
N SER A 68 -6.30 10.13 -12.39
CA SER A 68 -5.07 10.81 -11.95
C SER A 68 -4.59 10.35 -10.58
N GLY A 69 -5.36 9.48 -9.90
CA GLY A 69 -5.03 8.89 -8.63
C GLY A 69 -3.70 8.14 -8.64
N VAL A 70 -2.87 8.40 -7.64
CA VAL A 70 -1.58 7.74 -7.46
C VAL A 70 -1.53 7.14 -6.06
N VAL A 71 -1.19 5.86 -6.00
CA VAL A 71 -0.81 5.14 -4.80
C VAL A 71 0.70 5.31 -4.62
N VAL A 72 1.16 5.56 -3.40
CA VAL A 72 2.59 5.76 -3.08
C VAL A 72 3.17 4.67 -2.18
N GLY A 73 2.31 3.77 -1.70
CA GLY A 73 2.74 2.56 -1.01
C GLY A 73 1.60 1.59 -0.78
N LEU A 74 1.97 0.32 -0.66
CA LEU A 74 1.06 -0.79 -0.35
C LEU A 74 1.84 -1.82 0.48
N GLN A 75 1.27 -2.24 1.60
CA GLN A 75 1.87 -3.24 2.48
C GLN A 75 0.77 -4.19 2.98
N ASP A 76 1.09 -5.48 3.05
CA ASP A 76 0.27 -6.47 3.76
C ASP A 76 0.60 -6.41 5.25
N LEU A 77 -0.41 -6.30 6.12
CA LEU A 77 -0.26 -6.34 7.57
C LEU A 77 -0.94 -7.60 8.08
N ALA A 78 -0.15 -8.66 8.27
CA ALA A 78 -0.66 -9.98 8.55
C ALA A 78 -1.36 -10.05 9.91
N GLU A 79 -0.87 -9.29 10.91
CA GLU A 79 -1.50 -9.24 12.24
C GLU A 79 -2.90 -8.59 12.21
N LEU A 80 -3.10 -7.62 11.33
CA LEU A 80 -4.37 -6.89 11.19
C LEU A 80 -5.31 -7.51 10.14
N GLU A 81 -4.87 -8.57 9.46
CA GLU A 81 -5.57 -9.18 8.31
C GLU A 81 -6.04 -8.11 7.31
N SER A 82 -5.19 -7.09 7.10
CA SER A 82 -5.52 -5.88 6.36
C SER A 82 -4.32 -5.42 5.52
N ALA A 83 -4.60 -4.74 4.42
CA ALA A 83 -3.57 -4.10 3.61
C ALA A 83 -3.54 -2.60 3.90
N CYS A 84 -2.37 -2.05 4.22
CA CYS A 84 -2.19 -0.62 4.34
C CYS A 84 -1.81 -0.03 2.99
N LEU A 85 -2.51 1.03 2.60
CA LEU A 85 -2.33 1.78 1.37
C LEU A 85 -2.07 3.24 1.73
N ALA A 86 -1.16 3.89 1.01
CA ALA A 86 -1.01 5.35 1.05
C ALA A 86 -1.24 5.94 -0.34
N THR A 87 -1.99 7.03 -0.42
CA THR A 87 -2.26 7.77 -1.65
C THR A 87 -1.39 9.03 -1.73
N ALA A 88 -1.05 9.45 -2.95
CA ALA A 88 -0.35 10.71 -3.18
C ALA A 88 -1.17 11.93 -2.71
N GLY A 89 -2.50 11.78 -2.64
CA GLY A 89 -3.42 12.79 -2.11
C GLY A 89 -3.22 13.08 -0.63
N GLY A 90 -2.57 12.18 0.12
CA GLY A 90 -2.31 12.37 1.54
C GLY A 90 -2.92 11.30 2.43
N ASP A 91 -3.82 10.48 1.89
CA ASP A 91 -4.61 9.55 2.68
C ASP A 91 -3.86 8.25 2.94
N VAL A 92 -3.96 7.77 4.18
CA VAL A 92 -3.51 6.45 4.61
C VAL A 92 -4.76 5.64 4.91
N VAL A 93 -4.92 4.54 4.19
CA VAL A 93 -6.14 3.74 4.15
C VAL A 93 -5.80 2.30 4.50
N LEU A 94 -6.55 1.73 5.44
CA LEU A 94 -6.55 0.30 5.70
C LEU A 94 -7.64 -0.38 4.89
N PHE A 95 -7.28 -1.42 4.16
CA PHE A 95 -8.19 -2.30 3.46
C PHE A 95 -8.32 -3.62 4.24
N ASN A 96 -9.46 -3.83 4.88
CA ASN A 96 -9.72 -5.08 5.59
C ASN A 96 -10.03 -6.21 4.60
N LEU A 97 -9.22 -7.27 4.63
CA LEU A 97 -9.30 -8.36 3.65
C LEU A 97 -10.51 -9.27 3.86
N ASN A 98 -11.03 -9.33 5.09
CA ASN A 98 -12.18 -10.17 5.44
C ASN A 98 -13.51 -9.48 5.12
N THR A 99 -13.63 -8.19 5.41
CA THR A 99 -14.87 -7.42 5.22
C THR A 99 -14.91 -6.70 3.88
N CYS A 100 -13.78 -6.61 3.18
CA CYS A 100 -13.60 -5.82 1.95
C CYS A 100 -13.96 -4.33 2.15
N GLN A 101 -13.68 -3.79 3.34
CA GLN A 101 -13.95 -2.39 3.67
C GLN A 101 -12.66 -1.58 3.71
N LEU A 102 -12.77 -0.33 3.28
CA LEU A 102 -11.71 0.67 3.36
C LEU A 102 -11.97 1.59 4.56
N GLU A 103 -10.92 1.86 5.33
CA GLU A 103 -10.95 2.75 6.48
C GLU A 103 -9.81 3.76 6.38
N CYS A 104 -10.14 5.05 6.48
CA CYS A 104 -9.13 6.11 6.56
C CYS A 104 -8.58 6.19 7.98
N VAL A 105 -7.29 5.91 8.13
CA VAL A 105 -6.61 5.95 9.44
C VAL A 105 -5.74 7.19 9.61
N GLY A 106 -5.46 7.92 8.53
CA GLY A 106 -4.72 9.17 8.58
C GLY A 106 -4.81 9.93 7.25
N SER A 107 -4.62 11.24 7.31
CA SER A 107 -4.52 12.08 6.11
C SER A 107 -3.52 13.20 6.35
N VAL A 108 -2.77 13.55 5.31
CA VAL A 108 -1.74 14.59 5.32
C VAL A 108 -2.02 15.60 4.22
N ASP A 109 -2.36 16.83 4.59
CA ASP A 109 -2.78 17.89 3.65
C ASP A 109 -1.76 18.19 2.53
N SER A 110 -0.47 18.03 2.82
CA SER A 110 0.59 18.23 1.82
C SER A 110 0.80 17.05 0.86
N GLY A 111 0.00 16.01 0.98
CA GLY A 111 0.17 14.77 0.25
C GLY A 111 1.29 13.89 0.81
N LEU A 112 1.31 12.65 0.35
CA LEU A 112 2.34 11.66 0.65
C LEU A 112 3.14 11.34 -0.62
N THR A 113 4.43 11.08 -0.45
CA THR A 113 5.36 10.75 -1.54
C THR A 113 5.86 9.31 -1.45
N SER A 114 5.85 8.71 -0.26
CA SER A 114 6.21 7.32 -0.04
C SER A 114 5.66 6.81 1.30
N MET A 115 5.51 5.48 1.39
CA MET A 115 5.21 4.76 2.62
C MET A 115 6.06 3.50 2.70
N SER A 116 6.63 3.22 3.86
CA SER A 116 7.36 1.99 4.14
C SER A 116 7.12 1.55 5.57
N TRP A 117 6.76 0.28 5.74
CA TRP A 117 6.61 -0.35 7.05
C TRP A 117 7.93 -0.99 7.50
N SER A 118 8.12 -1.05 8.81
CA SER A 118 9.19 -1.84 9.40
C SER A 118 8.95 -3.34 9.12
N PRO A 119 10.02 -4.16 9.04
CA PRO A 119 9.88 -5.59 8.76
C PRO A 119 9.12 -6.38 9.83
N ASP A 120 8.98 -5.83 11.02
CA ASP A 120 8.20 -6.37 12.14
C ASP A 120 6.77 -5.80 12.22
N GLU A 121 6.37 -4.95 11.26
CA GLU A 121 5.03 -4.35 11.17
C GLU A 121 4.64 -3.45 12.37
N GLU A 122 5.60 -3.02 13.19
CA GLU A 122 5.35 -2.17 14.37
C GLU A 122 5.44 -0.66 14.09
N LEU A 123 6.14 -0.27 13.03
CA LEU A 123 6.37 1.13 12.66
C LEU A 123 6.05 1.36 11.20
N VAL A 124 5.49 2.52 10.89
CA VAL A 124 5.33 3.01 9.53
C VAL A 124 6.03 4.35 9.37
N ILE A 125 6.77 4.46 8.26
CA ILE A 125 7.44 5.69 7.85
C ILE A 125 6.73 6.21 6.61
N LEU A 126 6.34 7.47 6.67
CA LEU A 126 5.71 8.23 5.60
C LEU A 126 6.60 9.41 5.23
N THR A 127 6.71 9.70 3.95
CA THR A 127 7.31 10.96 3.48
C THR A 127 6.22 11.84 2.89
N THR A 128 6.25 13.13 3.22
CA THR A 128 5.21 14.08 2.80
C THR A 128 5.65 14.90 1.58
N GLY A 129 4.72 15.63 0.96
CA GLY A 129 5.03 16.61 -0.09
C GLY A 129 5.77 17.86 0.40
N GLN A 130 5.87 18.08 1.72
CA GLN A 130 6.65 19.15 2.33
C GLN A 130 8.09 18.73 2.69
N GLU A 131 8.55 17.62 2.14
CA GLU A 131 9.87 17.06 2.43
C GLU A 131 10.06 16.76 3.93
N THR A 132 9.01 16.31 4.61
CA THR A 132 9.08 15.79 5.99
C THR A 132 8.96 14.27 6.02
N ILE A 133 9.56 13.65 7.03
CA ILE A 133 9.40 12.25 7.39
C ILE A 133 8.51 12.21 8.63
N ILE A 134 7.41 11.47 8.54
CA ILE A 134 6.56 11.15 9.68
C ILE A 134 6.78 9.69 10.02
N MET A 135 7.15 9.42 11.28
CA MET A 135 7.22 8.08 11.82
C MET A 135 6.02 7.87 12.74
N MET A 136 5.26 6.81 12.51
CA MET A 136 4.11 6.44 13.32
C MET A 136 4.25 5.00 13.83
N THR A 137 3.52 4.68 14.90
CA THR A 137 3.30 3.30 15.34
C THR A 137 2.37 2.56 14.36
N LYS A 138 2.22 1.25 14.54
CA LYS A 138 1.22 0.45 13.82
C LYS A 138 -0.22 0.87 14.03
N ASP A 139 -0.49 1.55 15.15
CA ASP A 139 -1.80 2.15 15.46
C ASP A 139 -1.97 3.54 14.82
N PHE A 140 -1.05 3.95 13.93
CA PHE A 140 -1.02 5.25 13.27
C PHE A 140 -0.90 6.44 14.24
N GLU A 141 -0.33 6.21 15.43
CA GLU A 141 0.00 7.29 16.36
C GLU A 141 1.34 7.92 15.96
N PRO A 142 1.42 9.25 15.73
CA PRO A 142 2.66 9.90 15.33
C PRO A 142 3.67 9.91 16.47
N ILE A 143 4.87 9.39 16.19
CA ILE A 143 6.01 9.38 17.12
C ILE A 143 6.89 10.61 16.89
N THR A 144 7.23 10.89 15.63
CA THR A 144 8.02 12.07 15.27
C THR A 144 7.74 12.53 13.85
N GLU A 145 7.92 13.82 13.64
CA GLU A 145 7.93 14.44 12.31
C GLU A 145 9.17 15.33 12.20
N VAL A 146 9.99 15.08 11.18
CA VAL A 146 11.25 15.80 10.96
C VAL A 146 11.43 16.14 9.48
N GLY A 147 12.11 17.23 9.17
CA GLY A 147 12.51 17.54 7.79
C GLY A 147 13.48 16.48 7.26
N ILE A 148 13.30 16.08 5.99
CA ILE A 148 14.23 15.20 5.25
C ILE A 148 15.59 15.87 5.12
N HIS A 149 15.59 17.17 4.81
CA HIS A 149 16.80 17.96 4.74
C HIS A 149 17.20 18.43 6.15
N GLN A 150 18.36 17.98 6.59
CA GLN A 150 19.01 18.50 7.78
C GLN A 150 20.16 19.42 7.35
N ASP A 151 20.18 20.64 7.89
CA ASP A 151 21.18 21.67 7.58
C ASP A 151 22.64 21.24 7.91
N ASP A 152 22.79 20.15 8.66
CA ASP A 152 24.07 19.61 9.13
C ASP A 152 24.76 18.65 8.13
N PHE A 153 24.10 18.24 7.04
CA PHE A 153 24.76 17.52 5.95
C PHE A 153 25.43 18.50 4.97
N ARG A 154 26.68 18.88 5.28
CA ARG A 154 27.60 19.60 4.38
C ARG A 154 28.68 18.70 3.81
#